data_AF-Q5I6L0-F1
#
_entry.id   AF-Q5I6L0-F1
#
_cell.length_a   1.000
_cell.length_b   1.000
_cell.length_c   1.000
_cell.angle_alpha   90.00
_cell.angle_beta   90.00
_cell.angle_gamma   90.00
#
_symmetry.space_group_name_H-M   'P 1'
#
loop_
_entity.id
_entity.type
_entity.pdbx_description
1 polymer ?
#
loop_
_entity_poly.entity_id
_entity_poly.type
_entity_poly.pdbx_seq_one_letter_code
_entity_poly.pdbx_strand_id
1 'polypeptide(L)'
;GGWPTAPDGPYSWGYCFVRERDPPSNYCEPRPSYPCASGRQYYGRGPMQLSWNYNYGQCGQAIGVDLLNSPDLVSTDPVISFKAAIWFWMTPQSPKPSCHDVITGRWNPSGADQSAGRVPGYGGITNIIKSNSRGRHGG
;
A
#
# COMPACT_ATOMS: atom_id res chain seq x y z
N GLY A 1 -12.03 7.37 7.99
CA GLY A 1 -13.27 6.72 7.55
C GLY A 1 -14.42 7.22 8.40
N GLY A 2 -15.62 6.70 8.17
CA GLY A 2 -16.80 7.08 8.93
C GLY A 2 -16.74 6.60 10.37
N TRP A 3 -17.53 7.26 11.22
CA TRP A 3 -17.75 6.92 12.62
C TRP A 3 -19.15 6.29 12.79
N PRO A 4 -19.47 5.66 13.93
CA PRO A 4 -20.71 4.89 14.09
C PRO A 4 -22.01 5.63 13.76
N THR A 5 -22.03 6.96 13.93
CA THR A 5 -23.19 7.83 13.69
C THR A 5 -23.02 8.76 12.48
N ALA A 6 -22.13 8.42 11.55
CA ALA A 6 -21.91 9.25 10.37
C ALA A 6 -23.16 9.30 9.46
N PRO A 7 -23.47 10.45 8.83
CA PRO A 7 -24.49 10.53 7.80
C PRO A 7 -24.30 9.43 6.75
N ASP A 8 -25.40 8.76 6.37
CA ASP A 8 -25.42 7.64 5.42
C ASP A 8 -24.58 6.42 5.83
N GLY A 9 -24.23 6.30 7.12
CA GLY A 9 -23.52 5.18 7.72
C GLY A 9 -21.99 5.24 7.55
N PRO A 10 -21.23 4.45 8.33
CA PRO A 10 -19.76 4.56 8.40
C PRO A 10 -19.04 4.18 7.10
N TYR A 11 -19.70 3.42 6.22
CA TYR A 11 -19.10 2.91 4.97
C TYR A 11 -19.21 3.88 3.79
N SER A 12 -20.01 4.95 3.92
CA SER A 12 -20.17 6.01 2.90
C SER A 12 -19.06 7.07 2.95
N TRP A 13 -18.14 6.94 3.90
CA TRP A 13 -17.06 7.90 4.19
C TRP A 13 -15.68 7.38 3.76
N GLY A 14 -15.65 6.53 2.73
CA GLY A 14 -14.43 6.14 2.02
C GLY A 14 -13.76 7.35 1.37
N TYR A 15 -12.46 7.25 1.06
CA TYR A 15 -11.69 8.32 0.41
C TYR A 15 -11.63 9.69 1.14
N CYS A 16 -12.10 9.77 2.38
CA CYS A 16 -12.10 11.01 3.18
C CYS A 16 -10.70 11.56 3.49
N PHE A 17 -9.66 10.71 3.54
CA PHE A 17 -8.29 11.12 3.84
C PHE A 17 -7.33 10.73 2.72
N VAL A 18 -6.45 11.66 2.34
CA VAL A 18 -5.42 11.46 1.31
C VAL A 18 -4.01 11.24 1.88
N ARG A 19 -3.81 11.58 3.16
CA ARG A 19 -2.55 11.37 3.91
C ARG A 19 -2.84 10.61 5.20
N GLU A 20 -1.87 9.84 5.65
CA GLU A 20 -1.85 9.22 6.97
C GLU A 20 -2.03 10.28 8.05
N ARG A 21 -2.83 9.96 9.07
CA ARG A 21 -3.03 10.83 10.22
C ARG A 21 -2.02 10.46 11.29
N ASP A 22 -1.34 11.48 11.83
CA ASP A 22 -0.38 11.35 12.93
C ASP A 22 0.69 10.26 12.70
N PRO A 23 1.48 10.38 11.61
CA PRO A 23 2.46 9.36 11.25
C PRO A 23 3.51 9.20 12.36
N PRO A 24 3.76 7.98 12.87
CA PRO A 24 4.68 7.74 13.98
C PRO A 24 6.16 7.80 13.58
N SER A 25 6.46 7.90 12.27
CA SER A 25 7.81 7.86 11.72
C SER A 25 7.84 8.49 10.32
N ASN A 26 9.04 8.65 9.77
CA ASN A 26 9.26 9.04 8.37
C ASN A 26 9.15 7.85 7.39
N TYR A 27 8.98 6.62 7.89
CA TYR A 27 8.89 5.39 7.07
C TYR A 27 10.09 5.21 6.12
N CYS A 28 11.26 5.62 6.57
CA CYS A 28 12.53 5.42 5.87
C CYS A 28 13.21 4.15 6.39
N GLU A 29 13.35 3.15 5.54
CA GLU A 29 14.19 1.98 5.78
C GLU A 29 15.44 2.08 4.88
N PRO A 30 16.66 2.26 5.45
CA PRO A 30 17.87 2.38 4.64
C PRO A 30 18.07 1.16 3.73
N ARG A 31 17.97 1.38 2.41
CA ARG A 31 18.12 0.34 1.37
C ARG A 31 18.95 0.87 0.21
N PRO A 32 19.97 0.15 -0.28
CA PRO A 32 20.80 0.60 -1.41
C PRO A 32 20.01 0.88 -2.69
N SER A 33 18.97 0.09 -2.97
CA SER A 33 18.16 0.23 -4.20
C SER A 33 17.19 1.41 -4.17
N TYR A 34 16.75 1.84 -2.98
CA TYR A 34 15.77 2.90 -2.80
C TYR A 34 16.19 3.76 -1.60
N PRO A 35 17.31 4.50 -1.70
CA PRO A 35 17.78 5.32 -0.60
C PRO A 35 16.75 6.40 -0.25
N CYS A 36 16.62 6.70 1.04
CA CYS A 36 15.72 7.76 1.47
C CYS A 36 16.26 9.12 1.01
N ALA A 37 15.46 9.87 0.27
CA ALA A 37 15.80 11.21 -0.15
C ALA A 37 15.83 12.16 1.07
N SER A 38 16.82 13.04 1.12
CA SER A 38 17.00 13.99 2.23
C SER A 38 15.75 14.86 2.41
N GLY A 39 15.28 14.98 3.66
CA GLY A 39 14.09 15.75 4.01
C GLY A 39 12.75 15.16 3.53
N ARG A 40 12.75 13.97 2.90
CA ARG A 40 11.52 13.32 2.44
C ARG A 40 10.99 12.31 3.46
N GLN A 41 9.67 12.13 3.45
CA GLN A 41 8.95 11.23 4.33
C GLN A 41 7.99 10.35 3.52
N TYR A 42 7.91 9.08 3.89
CA TYR A 42 7.22 8.03 3.14
C TYR A 42 6.03 7.46 3.92
N TYR A 43 5.35 8.29 4.71
CA TYR A 43 4.08 7.94 5.36
C TYR A 43 2.97 7.66 4.32
N GLY A 44 1.86 7.10 4.78
CA GLY A 44 0.73 6.69 3.94
C GLY A 44 0.17 7.85 3.10
N ARG A 45 0.11 7.66 1.78
CA ARG A 45 -0.57 8.60 0.86
C ARG A 45 -1.47 7.87 -0.13
N GLY A 46 -2.52 8.56 -0.55
CA GLY A 46 -3.46 8.08 -1.55
C GLY A 46 -4.38 6.95 -1.09
N PRO A 47 -5.16 6.34 -2.01
CA PRO A 47 -6.23 5.39 -1.69
C PRO A 47 -5.75 4.13 -0.96
N MET A 48 -4.56 3.63 -1.33
CA MET A 48 -3.95 2.45 -0.72
C MET A 48 -3.01 2.78 0.45
N GLN A 49 -2.92 4.06 0.84
CA GLN A 49 -1.99 4.55 1.86
C GLN A 49 -0.58 4.00 1.62
N LEU A 50 -0.01 4.28 0.44
CA LEU A 50 1.34 3.83 0.06
C LEU A 50 2.34 4.34 1.10
N SER A 51 3.07 3.43 1.74
CA SER A 51 4.04 3.73 2.80
C SER A 51 5.38 3.07 2.51
N TRP A 52 6.46 3.60 3.07
CA TRP A 52 7.86 3.14 2.95
C TRP A 52 8.59 3.52 1.66
N ASN A 53 9.83 4.00 1.80
CA ASN A 53 10.70 4.43 0.69
C ASN A 53 10.83 3.39 -0.43
N TYR A 54 10.92 2.09 -0.11
CA TYR A 54 11.02 1.06 -1.14
C TYR A 54 9.75 0.90 -1.98
N ASN A 55 8.57 1.11 -1.39
CA ASN A 55 7.31 1.08 -2.14
C ASN A 55 7.17 2.33 -3.02
N TYR A 56 7.53 3.51 -2.51
CA TYR A 56 7.57 4.73 -3.33
C TYR A 56 8.55 4.59 -4.49
N GLY A 57 9.75 4.05 -4.26
CA GLY A 57 10.73 3.80 -5.30
C GLY A 57 10.25 2.81 -6.37
N GLN A 58 9.74 1.65 -5.97
CA GLN A 58 9.22 0.63 -6.90
C GLN A 58 8.00 1.13 -7.68
N CYS A 59 7.06 1.79 -7.00
CA CYS A 59 5.89 2.39 -7.64
C CYS A 59 6.30 3.46 -8.63
N GLY A 60 7.19 4.37 -8.22
CA GLY A 60 7.67 5.45 -9.07
C GLY A 60 8.31 4.96 -10.35
N GLN A 61 9.19 3.95 -10.24
CA GLN A 61 9.78 3.29 -11.39
C GLN A 61 8.72 2.66 -12.32
N ALA A 62 7.71 1.98 -11.76
CA ALA A 62 6.68 1.31 -12.54
C ALA A 62 5.74 2.28 -13.27
N ILE A 63 5.47 3.46 -12.70
CA ILE A 63 4.56 4.45 -13.29
C ILE A 63 5.27 5.59 -14.04
N GLY A 64 6.62 5.57 -14.08
CA GLY A 64 7.44 6.57 -14.74
C GLY A 64 7.49 7.93 -14.04
N VAL A 65 7.41 7.95 -12.70
CA VAL A 65 7.41 9.18 -11.88
C VAL A 65 8.41 9.02 -10.74
N ASP A 66 9.24 10.04 -10.46
CA ASP A 66 10.18 10.00 -9.34
C ASP A 66 9.50 10.23 -7.99
N LEU A 67 8.80 9.20 -7.51
CA LEU A 67 8.13 9.20 -6.21
C LEU A 67 9.10 9.06 -5.03
N LEU A 68 10.35 8.67 -5.26
CA LEU A 68 11.34 8.55 -4.19
C LEU A 68 11.81 9.94 -3.74
N ASN A 69 12.05 10.85 -4.69
CA ASN A 69 12.43 12.24 -4.41
C ASN A 69 11.22 13.18 -4.29
N SER A 70 10.06 12.80 -4.85
CA SER A 70 8.81 13.59 -4.82
C SER A 70 7.61 12.77 -4.31
N PRO A 71 7.64 12.24 -3.06
CA PRO A 71 6.58 11.39 -2.53
C PRO A 71 5.23 12.11 -2.36
N ASP A 72 5.24 13.43 -2.22
CA ASP A 72 4.01 14.22 -2.05
C ASP A 72 3.08 14.18 -3.25
N LEU A 73 3.58 13.84 -4.45
CA LEU A 73 2.79 13.66 -5.66
C LEU A 73 1.65 12.65 -5.48
N VAL A 74 1.85 11.61 -4.65
CA VAL A 74 0.80 10.62 -4.33
C VAL A 74 -0.38 11.25 -3.59
N SER A 75 -0.20 12.43 -2.99
CA SER A 75 -1.23 13.17 -2.26
C SER A 75 -1.67 14.48 -2.90
N THR A 76 -1.00 14.93 -3.96
CA THR A 76 -1.29 16.22 -4.63
C THR A 76 -1.76 16.05 -6.08
N ASP A 77 -1.42 14.94 -6.74
CA ASP A 77 -1.89 14.61 -8.08
C ASP A 77 -2.84 13.39 -8.01
N PRO A 78 -4.14 13.54 -8.32
CA PRO A 78 -5.10 12.46 -8.20
C PRO A 78 -4.83 11.30 -9.17
N VAL A 79 -4.28 11.55 -10.36
CA VAL A 79 -3.95 10.49 -11.32
C VAL A 79 -2.79 9.66 -10.81
N ILE A 80 -1.75 10.31 -10.29
CA ILE A 80 -0.62 9.61 -9.64
C ILE A 80 -1.10 8.85 -8.41
N SER A 81 -1.99 9.44 -7.61
CA SER A 81 -2.57 8.80 -6.42
C SER A 81 -3.28 7.48 -6.75
N PHE A 82 -4.14 7.47 -7.77
CA PHE A 82 -4.82 6.25 -8.21
C PHE A 82 -3.89 5.27 -8.94
N LYS A 83 -2.91 5.76 -9.73
CA LYS A 83 -1.89 4.89 -10.32
C LYS A 83 -1.10 4.15 -9.26
N ALA A 84 -0.71 4.81 -8.17
CA ALA A 84 -0.03 4.17 -7.04
C ALA A 84 -0.89 3.11 -6.35
N ALA A 85 -2.18 3.39 -6.17
CA ALA A 85 -3.14 2.43 -5.63
C ALA A 85 -3.29 1.18 -6.51
N ILE A 86 -3.46 1.37 -7.82
CA ILE A 86 -3.57 0.28 -8.79
C ILE A 86 -2.25 -0.49 -8.89
N TRP A 87 -1.11 0.20 -8.89
CA TRP A 87 0.20 -0.46 -8.88
C TRP A 87 0.33 -1.42 -7.69
N PHE A 88 -0.02 -0.98 -6.48
CA PHE A 88 0.03 -1.85 -5.31
C PHE A 88 -0.92 -3.05 -5.45
N TRP A 89 -2.12 -2.82 -5.97
CA TRP A 89 -3.11 -3.87 -6.20
C TRP A 89 -2.63 -4.95 -7.18
N MET A 90 -1.90 -4.54 -8.22
CA MET A 90 -1.47 -5.39 -9.33
C MET A 90 -0.10 -6.03 -9.11
N THR A 91 0.72 -5.53 -8.19
CA THR A 91 2.12 -5.93 -8.06
C THR A 91 2.31 -6.97 -6.95
N PRO A 92 2.75 -8.20 -7.26
CA PRO A 92 3.12 -9.16 -6.23
C PRO A 92 4.39 -8.70 -5.49
N GLN A 93 4.41 -8.87 -4.17
CA GLN A 93 5.57 -8.56 -3.34
C GLN A 93 5.94 -9.79 -2.51
N SER A 94 6.82 -10.64 -3.07
CA SER A 94 7.19 -11.92 -2.47
C SER A 94 7.49 -11.82 -0.97
N PRO A 95 6.91 -12.71 -0.14
CA PRO A 95 6.16 -13.92 -0.52
C PRO A 95 4.68 -13.69 -0.90
N LYS A 96 4.20 -12.44 -0.90
CA LYS A 96 2.79 -12.11 -1.09
C LYS A 96 2.42 -12.10 -2.59
N PRO A 97 1.30 -12.71 -2.98
CA PRO A 97 0.75 -12.53 -4.33
C PRO A 97 0.21 -11.10 -4.51
N SER A 98 -0.18 -10.74 -5.72
CA SER A 98 -0.92 -9.50 -5.94
C SER A 98 -2.37 -9.63 -5.43
N CYS A 99 -2.98 -8.51 -5.04
CA CYS A 99 -4.42 -8.51 -4.69
C CYS A 99 -5.26 -8.93 -5.91
N HIS A 100 -4.81 -8.54 -7.10
CA HIS A 100 -5.42 -8.93 -8.37
C HIS A 100 -5.47 -10.46 -8.57
N ASP A 101 -4.37 -11.17 -8.34
CA ASP A 101 -4.33 -12.62 -8.51
C ASP A 101 -5.22 -13.34 -7.50
N VAL A 102 -5.30 -12.82 -6.28
CA VAL A 102 -6.20 -13.37 -5.25
C VAL A 102 -7.66 -13.23 -5.66
N ILE A 103 -8.10 -12.04 -6.09
CA ILE A 103 -9.52 -11.81 -6.39
C ILE A 103 -9.97 -12.46 -7.71
N THR A 104 -9.04 -12.68 -8.65
CA THR A 104 -9.33 -13.33 -9.94
C THR A 104 -9.15 -14.84 -9.92
N GLY A 105 -8.83 -15.42 -8.76
CA GLY A 105 -8.64 -16.87 -8.62
C GLY A 105 -7.38 -17.41 -9.30
N ARG A 106 -6.40 -16.54 -9.61
CA ARG A 106 -5.12 -16.91 -10.22
C ARG A 106 -4.05 -17.31 -9.21
N TRP A 107 -4.21 -16.90 -7.95
CA TRP A 107 -3.29 -17.29 -6.89
C TRP A 107 -3.62 -18.70 -6.35
N ASN A 108 -2.62 -19.58 -6.40
CA ASN A 108 -2.67 -20.89 -5.76
C ASN A 108 -1.82 -20.87 -4.47
N PRO A 109 -2.43 -20.93 -3.27
CA PRO A 109 -1.70 -20.84 -1.99
C PRO A 109 -0.72 -22.01 -1.80
N SER A 110 0.51 -21.69 -1.40
CA SER A 110 1.49 -22.71 -1.02
C SER A 110 1.10 -23.43 0.28
N GLY A 111 1.74 -24.56 0.60
CA GLY A 111 1.53 -25.22 1.90
C GLY A 111 1.80 -24.29 3.10
N ALA A 112 2.78 -23.38 2.97
CA ALA A 112 3.08 -22.37 3.99
C ALA A 112 2.00 -21.28 4.09
N ASP A 113 1.29 -20.98 3.00
CA ASP A 113 0.16 -20.06 3.01
C ASP A 113 -1.04 -20.69 3.71
N GLN A 114 -1.32 -21.95 3.39
CA GLN A 114 -2.40 -22.71 4.01
C GLN A 114 -2.18 -22.88 5.52
N SER A 115 -0.95 -23.21 5.94
CA SER A 115 -0.61 -23.32 7.38
C SER A 115 -0.70 -21.99 8.12
N ALA A 116 -0.46 -20.87 7.43
CA ALA A 116 -0.63 -19.52 7.96
C ALA A 116 -2.08 -18.98 7.82
N GLY A 117 -3.04 -19.81 7.40
CA GLY A 117 -4.44 -19.41 7.23
C GLY A 117 -4.68 -18.40 6.09
N ARG A 118 -3.73 -18.25 5.16
CA ARG A 118 -3.85 -17.38 3.99
C ARG A 118 -4.59 -18.14 2.88
N VAL A 119 -5.87 -17.83 2.72
CA VAL A 119 -6.76 -18.44 1.72
C VAL A 119 -7.23 -17.42 0.68
N PRO A 120 -7.64 -17.87 -0.54
CA PRO A 120 -8.19 -16.98 -1.55
C PRO A 120 -9.44 -16.24 -1.05
N GLY A 121 -9.63 -15.00 -1.51
CA GLY A 121 -10.78 -14.16 -1.17
C GLY A 121 -10.41 -12.87 -0.44
N TYR A 122 -11.43 -12.13 -0.02
CA TYR A 122 -11.28 -10.79 0.56
C TYR A 122 -10.44 -10.76 1.86
N GLY A 123 -10.48 -11.85 2.65
CA GLY A 123 -9.62 -12.00 3.82
C GLY A 123 -8.13 -12.07 3.46
N GLY A 124 -7.78 -12.80 2.40
CA GLY A 124 -6.41 -12.86 1.88
C GLY A 124 -5.91 -11.49 1.38
N ILE A 125 -6.77 -10.75 0.66
CA ILE A 125 -6.49 -9.37 0.21
C ILE A 125 -6.23 -8.46 1.42
N THR A 126 -7.06 -8.54 2.45
CA THR A 126 -6.90 -7.75 3.67
C THR A 126 -5.54 -7.99 4.34
N ASN A 127 -5.07 -9.24 4.35
CA ASN A 127 -3.75 -9.57 4.89
C ASN A 127 -2.61 -8.97 4.05
N ILE A 128 -2.73 -8.96 2.72
CA ILE A 128 -1.75 -8.32 1.84
C ILE A 128 -1.68 -6.82 2.10
N ILE A 129 -2.84 -6.14 2.16
CA ILE A 129 -2.91 -4.68 2.35
C ILE A 129 -2.37 -4.26 3.71
N LYS A 130 -2.73 -4.96 4.80
CA LYS A 130 -2.23 -4.65 6.15
C LYS A 130 -0.70 -4.71 6.27
N SER A 131 -0.06 -5.45 5.39
CA SER A 131 1.40 -5.55 5.39
C SER A 131 2.10 -4.35 4.76
N ASN A 132 1.39 -3.54 3.95
CA ASN A 132 1.91 -2.29 3.39
C ASN A 132 2.27 -1.29 4.50
N SER A 133 1.42 -1.17 5.52
CA SER A 133 1.68 -0.26 6.64
C SER A 133 2.72 -0.80 7.62
N ARG A 134 2.76 -2.12 7.86
CA ARG A 134 3.69 -2.75 8.83
C ARG A 134 5.12 -2.94 8.32
N GLY A 135 5.38 -2.70 7.03
CA GLY A 135 6.65 -3.05 6.40
C GLY A 135 6.79 -4.55 6.14
N ARG A 136 7.92 -4.98 5.56
CA ARG A 136 8.16 -6.41 5.20
C ARG A 136 8.42 -7.33 6.41
N HIS A 137 8.41 -6.81 7.64
CA HIS A 137 8.70 -7.57 8.88
C HIS A 137 7.47 -8.25 9.51
N GLY A 138 6.27 -8.06 8.98
CA GLY A 138 5.04 -8.66 9.51
C GLY A 138 4.62 -9.95 8.82
N GLY A 139 5.50 -10.95 8.79
CA GLY A 139 5.26 -12.28 8.21
C GLY A 139 5.46 -13.37 9.25
#